data_AF-A0A5E4I1F4-F1
#
_entry.id   AF-A0A5E4I1F4-F1
#
_cell.length_a   1.000
_cell.length_b   1.000
_cell.length_c   1.000
_cell.angle_alpha   90.00
_cell.angle_beta   90.00
_cell.angle_gamma   90.00
#
_symmetry.space_group_name_H-M   'P 1'
#
loop_
_entity.id
_entity.type
_entity.pdbx_description
1 polymer ?
#
loop_
_entity_poly.entity_id
_entity_poly.type
_entity_poly.pdbx_seq_one_letter_code
_entity_poly.pdbx_strand_id
1 'polypeptide(L)'
;MTHTCNRCRTQYESGAFYNGQDYCMNCYVAVMREDEQKRRKEEAIRAEAAAKVKKEQERRIVEQEIKKREMLEERKKEGKGREARSYSVGGLFGSKSVAQKRKEDERELAKRKLYDDWKKRLEMLREARKKNEEENLPQRRRERVHTTANEGVLAQEGVDIASMHELVVEGPSHKPLKKIQEMEGRLELTVKKGLPVSVSIGQKGNKAVLLGRNISAHRADVELFAVAEDSQGKRVECEIEPKQCAIEADEKSEFVVRFDLKEDSARGNLKLEAYFRERAIYLEGGLGRSNPVVLETNVKTPMQLEYIKGSAEFSEKGISLLFDNSGESGGILSVKSKVECKGESANLKEKKSVKGYEKNIKLEFGLAAGTNADAVKVLLLGVDANGKEYRLVKTIKEKA
;
A
#
# COMPACT_ATOMS: atom_id res chain seq x y z
N MET A 1 -34.98 1.56 -47.21
CA MET A 1 -33.81 1.38 -48.11
C MET A 1 -33.13 0.08 -47.70
N THR A 2 -32.93 -0.85 -48.63
CA THR A 2 -32.25 -2.13 -48.35
C THR A 2 -30.74 -1.96 -48.49
N HIS A 3 -29.97 -2.39 -47.50
CA HIS A 3 -28.50 -2.31 -47.50
C HIS A 3 -27.89 -3.67 -47.85
N THR A 4 -26.86 -3.70 -48.70
CA THR A 4 -26.19 -4.94 -49.14
C THR A 4 -24.79 -5.02 -48.56
N CYS A 5 -24.42 -6.15 -47.96
CA CYS A 5 -23.07 -6.36 -47.41
C CYS A 5 -22.04 -6.56 -48.53
N ASN A 6 -20.95 -5.79 -48.54
CA ASN A 6 -19.92 -5.88 -49.59
C ASN A 6 -19.13 -7.20 -49.60
N ARG A 7 -19.08 -7.91 -48.46
CA ARG A 7 -18.33 -9.18 -48.35
C ARG A 7 -19.18 -10.39 -48.72
N CYS A 8 -20.36 -10.57 -48.11
CA CYS A 8 -21.22 -11.73 -48.34
C CYS A 8 -22.37 -11.48 -49.33
N ARG A 9 -22.55 -10.25 -49.81
CA ARG A 9 -23.59 -9.81 -50.76
C ARG A 9 -25.03 -10.02 -50.30
N THR A 10 -25.25 -10.29 -49.02
CA THR A 10 -26.59 -10.46 -48.42
C THR A 10 -27.25 -9.10 -48.22
N GLN A 11 -28.54 -8.99 -48.56
CA GLN A 11 -29.36 -7.80 -48.37
C GLN A 11 -30.06 -7.84 -47.01
N TYR A 12 -30.08 -6.71 -46.29
CA TYR A 12 -30.77 -6.57 -45.02
C TYR A 12 -31.71 -5.37 -45.05
N GLU A 13 -32.89 -5.54 -44.46
CA GLU A 13 -33.97 -4.55 -44.49
C GLU A 13 -33.80 -3.44 -43.43
N SER A 14 -33.23 -3.73 -42.25
CA SER A 14 -32.72 -2.75 -41.29
C SER A 14 -31.90 -3.42 -40.16
N GLY A 15 -31.07 -2.66 -39.43
CA GLY A 15 -30.50 -3.05 -38.13
C GLY A 15 -29.28 -4.01 -38.09
N ALA A 16 -28.84 -4.58 -39.22
CA ALA A 16 -27.74 -5.57 -39.25
C ALA A 16 -26.36 -5.00 -39.64
N PHE A 17 -26.25 -3.69 -39.85
CA PHE A 17 -25.01 -3.00 -40.22
C PHE A 17 -24.44 -2.25 -39.02
N TYR A 18 -23.13 -2.38 -38.84
CA TYR A 18 -22.40 -1.56 -37.86
C TYR A 18 -22.32 -0.13 -38.41
N ASN A 19 -22.70 0.87 -37.61
CA ASN A 19 -22.79 2.27 -38.01
C ASN A 19 -21.52 2.72 -38.76
N GLY A 20 -21.67 3.02 -40.05
CA GLY A 20 -20.61 3.59 -40.89
C GLY A 20 -19.75 2.60 -41.70
N GLN A 21 -20.09 1.31 -41.79
CA GLN A 21 -19.35 0.36 -42.63
C GLN A 21 -20.23 -0.48 -43.55
N ASP A 22 -19.72 -0.81 -44.76
CA ASP A 22 -20.41 -1.59 -45.80
C ASP A 22 -20.52 -3.10 -45.51
N TYR A 23 -20.21 -3.54 -44.29
CA TYR A 23 -20.21 -4.97 -43.91
C TYR A 23 -21.34 -5.28 -42.93
N CYS A 24 -21.96 -6.44 -43.10
CA CYS A 24 -22.82 -6.98 -42.05
C CYS A 24 -21.99 -7.38 -40.83
N MET A 25 -22.62 -7.43 -39.66
CA MET A 25 -21.92 -7.66 -38.39
C MET A 25 -21.05 -8.93 -38.38
N ASN A 26 -21.53 -10.02 -38.99
CA ASN A 26 -20.78 -11.28 -39.07
C ASN A 26 -19.52 -11.15 -39.95
N CYS A 27 -19.64 -10.47 -41.09
CA CYS A 27 -18.50 -10.22 -41.96
C CYS A 27 -17.50 -9.26 -41.34
N TYR A 28 -17.97 -8.25 -40.61
CA TYR A 28 -17.11 -7.34 -39.86
C TYR A 28 -16.27 -8.07 -38.80
N VAL A 29 -16.90 -8.92 -37.99
CA VAL A 29 -16.19 -9.74 -37.00
C VAL A 29 -15.16 -10.67 -37.66
N ALA A 30 -15.49 -11.23 -38.83
CA ALA A 30 -14.55 -12.06 -39.59
C ALA A 30 -13.34 -11.27 -40.10
N VAL A 31 -13.53 -10.06 -40.65
CA VAL A 31 -12.43 -9.17 -41.06
C VAL A 31 -11.55 -8.83 -39.87
N MET A 32 -12.15 -8.45 -38.74
CA MET A 32 -11.39 -8.09 -37.54
C MET A 32 -10.56 -9.27 -37.01
N ARG A 33 -11.08 -10.50 -37.05
CA ARG A 33 -10.33 -11.70 -36.67
C ARG A 33 -9.17 -12.01 -37.64
N GLU A 34 -9.38 -11.81 -38.94
CA GLU A 34 -8.33 -12.01 -39.95
C GLU A 34 -7.21 -10.98 -39.81
N ASP A 35 -7.54 -9.71 -39.54
CA ASP A 35 -6.57 -8.65 -39.32
C ASP A 35 -5.80 -8.84 -38.01
N GLU A 36 -6.48 -9.28 -36.95
CA GLU A 36 -5.82 -9.60 -35.68
C GLU A 36 -4.87 -10.80 -35.82
N GLN A 37 -5.25 -11.83 -36.59
CA GLN A 37 -4.35 -12.95 -36.90
C GLN A 37 -3.14 -12.53 -37.73
N LYS A 38 -3.30 -11.62 -38.70
CA LYS A 38 -2.17 -11.07 -39.46
C LYS A 38 -1.21 -10.29 -38.56
N ARG A 39 -1.73 -9.43 -37.68
CA ARG A 39 -0.91 -8.68 -36.71
C ARG A 39 -0.11 -9.61 -35.79
N ARG A 40 -0.74 -10.67 -35.28
CA ARG A 40 -0.05 -11.68 -34.45
C ARG A 40 1.08 -12.39 -35.20
N LYS A 41 0.90 -12.71 -36.49
CA LYS A 41 1.96 -13.32 -37.33
C LYS A 41 3.12 -12.35 -37.56
N GLU A 42 2.83 -11.08 -37.86
CA GLU A 42 3.85 -10.05 -38.04
C GLU A 42 4.65 -9.78 -36.74
N GLU A 43 3.96 -9.73 -35.60
CA GLU A 43 4.60 -9.59 -34.28
C GLU A 43 5.49 -10.79 -33.93
N ALA A 44 5.06 -12.01 -34.26
CA ALA A 44 5.86 -13.22 -34.06
C ALA A 44 7.15 -13.19 -34.91
N ILE A 45 7.07 -12.75 -36.17
CA ILE A 45 8.23 -12.60 -37.05
C ILE A 45 9.20 -11.55 -36.52
N ARG A 46 8.70 -10.40 -36.05
CA ARG A 46 9.52 -9.35 -35.42
C ARG A 46 10.19 -9.82 -34.13
N ALA A 47 9.48 -10.58 -33.30
CA ALA A 47 10.02 -11.15 -32.07
C ALA A 47 11.13 -12.17 -32.36
N GLU A 48 10.97 -13.01 -33.38
CA GLU A 48 12.01 -13.95 -33.79
C GLU A 48 13.25 -13.24 -34.34
N ALA A 49 13.07 -12.20 -35.15
CA ALA A 49 14.17 -11.37 -35.64
C ALA A 49 14.93 -10.68 -34.48
N ALA A 50 14.21 -10.09 -33.52
CA ALA A 50 14.81 -9.47 -32.33
C ALA A 50 15.58 -10.49 -31.47
N ALA A 51 15.05 -11.71 -31.31
CA ALA A 51 15.72 -12.77 -30.57
C ALA A 51 17.02 -13.24 -31.26
N LYS A 52 17.05 -13.28 -32.60
CA LYS A 52 18.27 -13.60 -33.37
C LYS A 52 19.33 -12.50 -33.19
N VAL A 53 18.95 -11.23 -33.27
CA VAL A 53 19.86 -10.09 -33.05
C VAL A 53 20.44 -10.11 -31.63
N LYS A 54 19.61 -10.36 -30.62
CA LYS A 54 20.07 -10.43 -29.22
C LYS A 54 21.09 -11.55 -28.98
N LYS A 55 20.84 -12.75 -29.54
CA LYS A 55 21.79 -13.87 -29.46
C LYS A 55 23.11 -13.56 -30.16
N GLU A 56 23.09 -12.83 -31.26
CA GLU A 56 24.31 -12.43 -31.96
C GLU A 56 25.10 -11.37 -31.18
N GLN A 57 24.42 -10.40 -30.56
CA GLN A 57 25.05 -9.43 -29.66
C GLN A 57 25.69 -10.12 -28.44
N GLU A 58 25.00 -11.07 -27.81
CA GLU A 58 25.55 -11.86 -26.70
C GLU A 58 26.80 -12.64 -27.12
N ARG A 59 26.83 -13.23 -28.32
CA ARG A 59 28.03 -13.90 -28.86
C ARG A 59 29.20 -12.93 -29.03
N ARG A 60 28.96 -11.73 -29.59
CA ARG A 60 30.01 -10.71 -29.78
C ARG A 60 30.59 -10.23 -28.44
N ILE A 61 29.76 -10.07 -27.42
CA ILE A 61 30.21 -9.69 -26.07
C ILE A 61 31.12 -10.78 -25.50
N VAL A 62 30.71 -12.04 -25.58
CA VAL A 62 31.51 -13.17 -25.08
C VAL A 62 32.83 -13.30 -25.83
N GLU A 63 32.85 -13.16 -27.15
CA GLU A 63 34.08 -13.17 -27.95
C GLU A 63 35.03 -12.02 -27.57
N GLN A 64 34.49 -10.82 -27.33
CA GLN A 64 35.29 -9.69 -26.86
C GLN A 64 35.87 -9.91 -25.45
N GLU A 65 35.11 -10.53 -24.55
CA GLU A 65 35.60 -10.89 -23.22
C GLU A 65 36.71 -11.94 -23.26
N ILE A 66 36.58 -12.94 -24.14
CA ILE A 66 37.62 -13.97 -24.35
C ILE A 66 38.90 -13.32 -24.86
N LYS A 67 38.83 -12.49 -25.92
CA LYS A 67 39.99 -11.77 -26.46
C LYS A 67 40.64 -10.87 -25.42
N LYS A 68 39.84 -10.22 -24.56
CA LYS A 68 40.36 -9.36 -23.49
C LYS A 68 41.10 -10.18 -22.42
N ARG A 69 40.64 -11.41 -22.12
CA ARG A 69 41.33 -12.32 -21.20
C ARG A 69 42.64 -12.84 -21.81
N GLU A 70 42.63 -13.22 -23.08
CA GLU A 70 43.83 -13.68 -23.79
C GLU A 70 44.91 -12.59 -23.82
N MET A 71 44.57 -11.35 -24.18
CA MET A 71 45.53 -10.23 -24.15
C MET A 71 46.06 -9.92 -22.73
N LEU A 72 45.23 -10.09 -21.70
CA LEU A 72 45.68 -9.91 -20.31
C LEU A 72 46.61 -11.04 -19.85
N GLU A 73 46.42 -12.26 -20.35
CA GLU A 73 47.33 -13.39 -20.09
C GLU A 73 48.65 -13.26 -20.84
N GLU A 74 48.63 -12.79 -22.09
CA GLU A 74 49.84 -12.47 -22.86
C GLU A 74 50.65 -11.36 -22.17
N ARG A 75 50.01 -10.26 -21.75
CA ARG A 75 50.67 -9.19 -20.98
C ARG A 75 51.26 -9.68 -19.65
N LYS A 76 50.63 -10.67 -19.01
CA LYS A 76 51.18 -11.31 -17.79
C LYS A 76 52.35 -12.24 -18.08
N LYS A 77 52.42 -12.83 -19.27
CA LYS A 77 53.56 -13.64 -19.72
C LYS A 77 54.74 -12.75 -20.14
N GLU A 78 54.48 -11.65 -20.84
CA GLU A 78 55.50 -10.66 -21.22
C GLU A 78 56.03 -9.87 -20.00
N GLY A 79 55.17 -9.61 -19.00
CA GLY A 79 55.53 -8.91 -17.76
C GLY A 79 56.43 -9.70 -16.79
N LYS A 80 56.74 -10.97 -17.06
CA LYS A 80 57.70 -11.77 -16.26
C LYS A 80 59.15 -11.68 -16.75
N GLY A 81 59.42 -10.92 -17.81
CA GLY A 81 60.75 -10.83 -18.43
C GLY A 81 61.62 -9.62 -18.05
N ARG A 82 61.14 -8.64 -17.27
CA ARG A 82 61.95 -7.46 -16.90
C ARG A 82 61.66 -6.96 -15.50
N GLU A 83 62.41 -7.48 -14.53
CA GLU A 83 62.72 -6.70 -13.33
C GLU A 83 63.83 -5.68 -13.63
N ALA A 84 63.76 -4.57 -12.88
CA ALA A 84 64.76 -3.50 -12.73
C ALA A 84 64.95 -2.53 -13.92
N ARG A 85 64.29 -1.37 -13.82
CA ARG A 85 64.97 -0.07 -13.66
C ARG A 85 63.97 1.00 -13.21
N SER A 86 64.26 1.55 -12.03
CA SER A 86 63.69 2.75 -11.46
C SER A 86 63.77 3.94 -12.41
N TYR A 87 62.64 4.59 -12.70
CA TYR A 87 62.54 6.05 -12.85
C TYR A 87 61.13 6.47 -12.43
N SER A 88 61.07 7.25 -11.36
CA SER A 88 59.90 7.97 -10.90
C SER A 88 59.72 9.24 -11.73
N VAL A 89 58.60 9.38 -12.46
CA VAL A 89 57.93 10.69 -12.67
C VAL A 89 56.43 10.48 -12.97
N GLY A 90 55.57 11.07 -12.12
CA GLY A 90 54.36 11.76 -12.56
C GLY A 90 53.06 10.96 -12.67
N GLY A 91 52.21 11.05 -11.65
CA GLY A 91 50.78 10.77 -11.80
C GLY A 91 50.07 10.52 -10.47
N LEU A 92 49.54 11.59 -9.87
CA LEU A 92 48.58 11.53 -8.77
C LEU A 92 47.50 10.47 -9.05
N PHE A 93 47.31 9.49 -8.14
CA PHE A 93 46.00 8.97 -7.69
C PHE A 93 46.24 7.75 -6.75
N GLY A 94 46.03 7.98 -5.45
CA GLY A 94 45.70 7.00 -4.40
C GLY A 94 46.29 5.59 -4.46
N SER A 95 47.55 5.41 -4.06
CA SER A 95 48.11 4.09 -3.77
C SER A 95 47.76 3.62 -2.36
N LYS A 96 46.59 3.00 -2.19
CA LYS A 96 46.37 2.08 -1.05
C LYS A 96 47.45 1.00 -1.11
N SER A 97 48.12 0.73 0.01
CA SER A 97 49.20 -0.26 0.06
C SER A 97 48.70 -1.64 -0.38
N VAL A 98 49.58 -2.50 -0.91
CA VAL A 98 49.23 -3.88 -1.31
C VAL A 98 48.54 -4.64 -0.17
N ALA A 99 48.90 -4.34 1.08
CA ALA A 99 48.27 -4.88 2.28
C ALA A 99 46.83 -4.37 2.50
N GLN A 100 46.53 -3.13 2.14
CA GLN A 100 45.17 -2.58 2.18
C GLN A 100 44.28 -3.17 1.09
N LYS A 101 44.79 -3.36 -0.14
CA LYS A 101 44.03 -4.03 -1.20
C LYS A 101 43.67 -5.46 -0.83
N ARG A 102 44.62 -6.25 -0.29
CA ARG A 102 44.33 -7.62 0.18
C ARG A 102 43.26 -7.66 1.28
N LYS A 103 43.28 -6.73 2.24
CA LYS A 103 42.25 -6.63 3.28
C LYS A 103 40.88 -6.23 2.73
N GLU A 104 40.83 -5.43 1.67
CA GLU A 104 39.59 -5.01 1.02
C GLU A 104 39.00 -6.17 0.19
N ASP A 105 39.85 -6.90 -0.53
CA ASP A 105 39.49 -8.11 -1.28
C ASP A 105 38.95 -9.22 -0.35
N GLU A 106 39.60 -9.46 0.80
CA GLU A 106 39.12 -10.41 1.81
C GLU A 106 37.75 -10.02 2.40
N ARG A 107 37.51 -8.71 2.60
CA ARG A 107 36.21 -8.19 3.07
C ARG A 107 35.12 -8.34 2.00
N GLU A 108 35.44 -8.10 0.74
CA GLU A 108 34.50 -8.35 -0.36
C GLU A 108 34.17 -9.84 -0.50
N LEU A 109 35.17 -10.71 -0.36
CA LEU A 109 34.97 -12.16 -0.41
C LEU A 109 34.08 -12.65 0.75
N ALA A 110 34.26 -12.09 1.95
CA ALA A 110 33.40 -12.37 3.10
C ALA A 110 31.96 -11.89 2.88
N LYS A 111 31.77 -10.69 2.30
CA LYS A 111 30.43 -10.19 1.92
C LYS A 111 29.74 -11.08 0.89
N ARG A 112 30.48 -11.57 -0.11
CA ARG A 112 29.95 -12.50 -1.12
C ARG A 112 29.53 -13.83 -0.51
N LYS A 113 30.33 -14.39 0.41
CA LYS A 113 29.96 -15.61 1.14
C LYS A 113 28.68 -15.43 1.98
N LEU A 114 28.55 -14.30 2.69
CA LEU A 114 27.33 -14.00 3.45
C LEU A 114 26.10 -13.86 2.55
N TYR A 115 26.26 -13.28 1.36
CA TYR A 115 25.19 -13.17 0.38
C TYR A 115 24.78 -14.54 -0.20
N ASP A 116 25.75 -15.40 -0.51
CA ASP A 116 25.51 -16.75 -1.02
C ASP A 116 24.83 -17.64 0.04
N ASP A 117 25.23 -17.53 1.31
CA ASP A 117 24.60 -18.25 2.42
C ASP A 117 23.16 -17.75 2.68
N TRP A 118 22.93 -16.43 2.62
CA TRP A 118 21.58 -15.87 2.70
C TRP A 118 20.68 -16.36 1.55
N LYS A 119 21.23 -16.41 0.33
CA LYS A 119 20.53 -16.91 -0.86
C LYS A 119 20.14 -18.39 -0.73
N LYS A 120 21.05 -19.25 -0.27
CA LYS A 120 20.75 -20.66 0.04
C LYS A 120 19.66 -20.81 1.10
N ARG A 121 19.68 -19.96 2.14
CA ARG A 121 18.69 -19.99 3.22
C ARG A 121 17.29 -19.60 2.73
N LEU A 122 17.20 -18.61 1.83
CA LEU A 122 15.95 -18.25 1.15
C LEU A 122 15.41 -19.36 0.25
N GLU A 123 16.30 -20.07 -0.46
CA GLU A 123 15.92 -21.16 -1.34
C GLU A 123 15.33 -22.33 -0.53
N MET A 124 15.94 -22.69 0.60
CA MET A 124 15.38 -23.69 1.52
C MET A 124 14.02 -23.27 2.10
N LEU A 125 13.82 -21.99 2.43
CA LEU A 125 12.53 -21.49 2.92
C LEU A 125 11.44 -21.53 1.84
N ARG A 126 11.81 -21.30 0.57
CA ARG A 126 10.87 -21.44 -0.56
C ARG A 126 10.48 -22.89 -0.80
N GLU A 127 11.44 -23.82 -0.72
CA GLU A 127 11.16 -25.26 -0.81
C GLU A 127 10.27 -25.75 0.34
N ALA A 128 10.53 -25.29 1.57
CA ALA A 128 9.69 -25.62 2.73
C ALA A 128 8.26 -25.09 2.57
N ARG A 129 8.09 -23.86 2.05
CA ARG A 129 6.78 -23.27 1.78
C ARG A 129 6.02 -24.03 0.69
N LYS A 130 6.73 -24.44 -0.37
CA LYS A 130 6.15 -25.22 -1.47
C LYS A 130 5.70 -26.61 -1.00
N LYS A 131 6.47 -27.27 -0.14
CA LYS A 131 6.05 -28.54 0.50
C LYS A 131 4.81 -28.37 1.38
N ASN A 132 4.75 -27.31 2.18
CA ASN A 132 3.57 -27.02 3.00
C ASN A 132 2.32 -26.69 2.16
N GLU A 133 2.47 -26.06 1.00
CA GLU A 133 1.36 -25.81 0.06
C GLU A 133 0.91 -27.09 -0.64
N GLU A 134 1.82 -28.00 -0.98
CA GLU A 134 1.50 -29.32 -1.55
C GLU A 134 0.80 -30.24 -0.53
N GLU A 135 1.15 -30.17 0.75
CA GLU A 135 0.50 -30.93 1.83
C GLU A 135 -0.88 -30.37 2.24
N ASN A 136 -1.18 -29.10 1.96
CA ASN A 136 -2.43 -28.42 2.36
C ASN A 136 -3.43 -28.18 1.21
N LEU A 137 -3.26 -28.82 0.05
CA LEU A 137 -4.28 -28.79 -1.00
C LEU A 137 -5.53 -29.58 -0.57
N PRO A 138 -6.73 -28.98 -0.54
CA PRO A 138 -7.94 -29.69 -0.18
C PRO A 138 -8.24 -30.77 -1.24
N GLN A 139 -8.34 -32.02 -0.80
CA GLN A 139 -8.84 -33.15 -1.60
C GLN A 139 -10.27 -32.87 -2.07
N ARG A 140 -10.43 -32.18 -3.21
CA ARG A 140 -11.70 -32.14 -3.93
C ARG A 140 -11.90 -33.47 -4.64
N ARG A 141 -12.69 -34.32 -3.99
CA ARG A 141 -13.28 -35.53 -4.54
C ARG A 141 -13.87 -35.28 -5.92
N ARG A 142 -13.49 -36.12 -6.88
CA ARG A 142 -14.23 -36.36 -8.11
C ARG A 142 -15.47 -37.19 -7.76
N GLU A 143 -16.61 -36.54 -7.60
CA GLU A 143 -17.91 -37.22 -7.74
C GLU A 143 -18.50 -36.83 -9.09
N ARG A 144 -18.49 -37.80 -10.02
CA ARG A 144 -19.28 -37.74 -11.25
C ARG A 144 -20.74 -37.94 -10.83
N VAL A 145 -21.55 -36.91 -10.95
CA VAL A 145 -23.01 -37.05 -10.91
C VAL A 145 -23.48 -37.24 -12.35
N HIS A 146 -24.04 -38.42 -12.62
CA HIS A 146 -24.82 -38.72 -13.81
C HIS A 146 -26.09 -37.86 -13.82
N THR A 147 -26.27 -37.02 -14.83
CA THR A 147 -27.56 -36.37 -15.11
C THR A 147 -28.43 -37.32 -15.92
N THR A 148 -29.59 -37.68 -15.35
CA THR A 148 -30.76 -38.14 -16.08
C THR A 148 -31.78 -37.02 -16.10
N ALA A 149 -32.42 -36.85 -17.26
CA ALA A 149 -33.44 -35.84 -17.53
C ALA A 149 -34.69 -36.04 -16.67
N ASN A 150 -35.35 -34.95 -16.30
CA ASN A 150 -36.82 -34.85 -16.36
C ASN A 150 -37.27 -33.39 -16.33
N GLU A 151 -38.24 -33.13 -17.18
CA GLU A 151 -38.95 -31.88 -17.39
C GLU A 151 -39.94 -31.58 -16.25
N GLY A 152 -40.21 -30.29 -16.03
CA GLY A 152 -41.56 -29.85 -15.68
C GLY A 152 -41.75 -29.09 -14.35
N VAL A 153 -42.35 -27.91 -14.51
CA VAL A 153 -43.25 -27.18 -13.58
C VAL A 153 -42.69 -25.93 -12.87
N LEU A 154 -43.14 -24.80 -13.44
CA LEU A 154 -43.31 -23.42 -12.97
C LEU A 154 -43.39 -23.15 -11.45
N ALA A 155 -42.71 -22.09 -10.97
CA ALA A 155 -43.35 -20.87 -10.42
C ALA A 155 -42.31 -19.85 -9.88
N GLN A 156 -42.38 -18.64 -10.45
CA GLN A 156 -42.28 -17.30 -9.85
C GLN A 156 -41.11 -16.86 -8.93
N GLU A 157 -40.62 -15.65 -9.30
CA GLU A 157 -39.95 -14.59 -8.55
C GLU A 157 -38.41 -14.47 -8.63
N GLY A 158 -37.98 -13.35 -9.22
CA GLY A 158 -36.86 -12.58 -8.68
C GLY A 158 -35.53 -12.63 -9.42
N VAL A 159 -35.24 -11.55 -10.15
CA VAL A 159 -33.91 -10.95 -10.36
C VAL A 159 -32.94 -11.71 -11.28
N ASP A 160 -32.94 -11.33 -12.57
CA ASP A 160 -31.85 -11.65 -13.51
C ASP A 160 -30.59 -10.82 -13.20
N ILE A 161 -29.67 -11.40 -12.42
CA ILE A 161 -28.25 -11.02 -12.46
C ILE A 161 -27.61 -11.86 -13.58
N ALA A 162 -27.31 -11.21 -14.71
CA ALA A 162 -26.56 -11.80 -15.79
C ALA A 162 -25.18 -12.28 -15.26
N SER A 163 -25.05 -13.60 -15.12
CA SER A 163 -23.80 -14.27 -14.84
C SER A 163 -22.92 -14.20 -16.10
N MET A 164 -21.84 -13.42 -16.03
CA MET A 164 -20.79 -13.50 -17.03
C MET A 164 -20.12 -14.87 -16.92
N HIS A 165 -20.31 -15.69 -17.94
CA HIS A 165 -19.53 -16.89 -18.17
C HIS A 165 -18.05 -16.50 -18.32
N GLU A 166 -17.25 -16.89 -17.33
CA GLU A 166 -15.80 -16.88 -17.40
C GLU A 166 -15.37 -18.05 -18.31
N LEU A 167 -15.09 -17.72 -19.58
CA LEU A 167 -14.47 -18.64 -20.53
C LEU A 167 -13.03 -18.92 -20.08
N VAL A 168 -12.84 -20.00 -19.32
CA VAL A 168 -11.53 -20.57 -19.02
C VAL A 168 -11.00 -21.23 -20.31
N VAL A 169 -10.17 -20.50 -21.06
CA VAL A 169 -9.34 -21.06 -22.11
C VAL A 169 -8.00 -21.43 -21.49
N GLU A 170 -7.82 -22.70 -21.13
CA GLU A 170 -6.53 -23.25 -20.72
C GLU A 170 -5.58 -23.26 -21.93
N GLY A 171 -4.63 -22.32 -21.95
CA GLY A 171 -3.48 -22.30 -22.86
C GLY A 171 -2.22 -22.87 -22.19
N PRO A 172 -1.24 -23.36 -22.97
CA PRO A 172 -0.11 -24.13 -22.46
C PRO A 172 0.76 -23.32 -21.50
N SER A 173 1.14 -23.98 -20.41
CA SER A 173 1.98 -23.48 -19.31
C SER A 173 3.25 -22.78 -19.81
N HIS A 174 3.20 -21.46 -19.94
CA HIS A 174 4.37 -20.62 -20.16
C HIS A 174 4.90 -20.12 -18.81
N LYS A 175 6.11 -20.60 -18.50
CA LYS A 175 7.01 -20.19 -17.41
C LYS A 175 6.74 -18.77 -16.88
N PRO A 176 6.23 -18.59 -15.64
CA PRO A 176 6.27 -17.29 -14.98
C PRO A 176 7.69 -17.10 -14.47
N LEU A 177 8.30 -15.91 -14.65
CA LEU A 177 9.34 -15.31 -13.78
C LEU A 177 10.29 -14.31 -14.48
N LYS A 178 10.31 -14.19 -15.82
CA LYS A 178 11.16 -13.18 -16.49
C LYS A 178 10.42 -11.95 -17.05
N LYS A 179 9.10 -11.99 -17.19
CA LYS A 179 8.30 -10.82 -17.61
C LYS A 179 7.91 -9.86 -16.48
N ILE A 180 8.20 -10.21 -15.22
CA ILE A 180 7.89 -9.34 -14.07
C ILE A 180 8.98 -8.27 -13.87
N GLN A 181 10.22 -8.49 -14.35
CA GLN A 181 11.31 -7.52 -14.23
C GLN A 181 11.30 -6.41 -15.30
N GLU A 182 10.62 -6.60 -16.43
CA GLU A 182 10.40 -5.51 -17.41
C GLU A 182 9.10 -4.73 -17.13
N MET A 183 8.35 -5.11 -16.09
CA MET A 183 7.17 -4.41 -15.57
C MET A 183 7.46 -3.72 -14.22
N GLU A 184 8.71 -3.33 -13.97
CA GLU A 184 8.98 -2.31 -12.96
C GLU A 184 8.36 -1.00 -13.46
N GLY A 185 7.23 -0.62 -12.85
CA GLY A 185 6.40 0.48 -13.29
C GLY A 185 7.21 1.76 -13.50
N ARG A 186 6.88 2.49 -14.57
CA ARG A 186 7.39 3.86 -14.84
C ARG A 186 7.14 4.84 -13.68
N LEU A 187 6.23 4.45 -12.79
CA LEU A 187 5.69 5.23 -11.71
C LEU A 187 5.83 4.44 -10.41
N GLU A 188 6.34 5.07 -9.37
CA GLU A 188 6.54 4.47 -8.05
C GLU A 188 5.86 5.33 -6.98
N LEU A 189 5.08 4.72 -6.09
CA LEU A 189 4.48 5.38 -4.93
C LEU A 189 5.13 4.85 -3.65
N THR A 190 5.65 5.76 -2.84
CA THR A 190 6.28 5.41 -1.55
C THR A 190 5.68 6.24 -0.42
N VAL A 191 5.85 5.76 0.82
CA VAL A 191 5.36 6.45 2.01
C VAL A 191 6.46 7.37 2.53
N LYS A 192 6.21 8.68 2.53
CA LYS A 192 7.10 9.66 3.20
C LYS A 192 6.74 9.81 4.67
N LYS A 193 5.45 9.86 4.98
CA LYS A 193 4.93 9.88 6.35
C LYS A 193 3.69 8.99 6.44
N GLY A 194 3.80 7.90 7.20
CA GLY A 194 2.71 6.95 7.43
C GLY A 194 1.63 7.47 8.38
N LEU A 195 0.62 6.64 8.59
CA LEU A 195 -0.41 6.86 9.61
C LEU A 195 0.18 6.63 11.01
N PRO A 196 -0.38 7.28 12.04
CA PRO A 196 -0.06 6.90 13.41
C PRO A 196 -0.51 5.46 13.69
N VAL A 197 0.07 4.82 14.70
CA VAL A 197 -0.25 3.43 15.08
C VAL A 197 -1.72 3.26 15.47
N SER A 198 -2.29 4.29 16.10
CA SER A 198 -3.72 4.37 16.39
C SER A 198 -4.28 5.77 16.23
N VAL A 199 -5.58 5.83 15.99
CA VAL A 199 -6.40 7.03 15.87
C VAL A 199 -7.68 6.85 16.69
N SER A 200 -8.24 7.94 17.20
CA SER A 200 -9.49 7.87 17.97
C SER A 200 -10.72 8.10 17.09
N ILE A 201 -11.83 7.45 17.40
CA ILE A 201 -13.15 7.75 16.81
C ILE A 201 -13.44 9.26 16.96
N GLY A 202 -13.98 9.89 15.93
CA GLY A 202 -14.25 11.34 15.90
C GLY A 202 -13.01 12.23 15.74
N GLN A 203 -11.82 11.66 15.53
CA GLN A 203 -10.59 12.42 15.31
C GLN A 203 -10.55 13.04 13.92
N LYS A 204 -10.25 14.34 13.87
CA LYS A 204 -10.12 15.12 12.64
C LYS A 204 -8.66 15.34 12.26
N GLY A 205 -8.42 15.57 10.97
CA GLY A 205 -7.12 15.98 10.43
C GLY A 205 -6.09 14.86 10.37
N ASN A 206 -6.51 13.59 10.29
CA ASN A 206 -5.57 12.49 10.07
C ASN A 206 -4.96 12.65 8.68
N LYS A 207 -3.64 12.45 8.56
CA LYS A 207 -2.94 12.63 7.29
C LYS A 207 -1.84 11.62 7.07
N ALA A 208 -1.75 11.13 5.83
CA ALA A 208 -0.60 10.41 5.29
C ALA A 208 0.06 11.27 4.20
N VAL A 209 1.39 11.21 4.11
CA VAL A 209 2.15 11.86 3.04
C VAL A 209 2.81 10.78 2.20
N LEU A 210 2.45 10.77 0.93
CA LEU A 210 2.94 9.84 -0.08
C LEU A 210 3.84 10.59 -1.05
N LEU A 211 4.83 9.88 -1.60
CA LEU A 211 5.81 10.41 -2.54
C LEU A 211 5.70 9.61 -3.83
N GLY A 212 5.15 10.25 -4.85
CA GLY A 212 5.10 9.70 -6.20
C GLY A 212 6.39 10.05 -6.93
N ARG A 213 6.99 9.07 -7.60
CA ARG A 213 8.19 9.24 -8.40
C ARG A 213 7.91 8.78 -9.83
N ASN A 214 8.36 9.58 -10.78
CA ASN A 214 8.40 9.20 -12.18
C ASN A 214 9.82 8.70 -12.49
N ILE A 215 9.95 7.43 -12.89
CA ILE A 215 11.21 6.78 -13.24
C ILE A 215 11.35 6.72 -14.78
N SER A 216 10.38 7.23 -15.52
CA SER A 216 10.46 7.30 -16.97
C SER A 216 11.23 8.51 -17.45
N ALA A 217 11.73 8.43 -18.69
CA ALA A 217 12.43 9.51 -19.38
C ALA A 217 11.49 10.62 -19.91
N HIS A 218 10.18 10.52 -19.64
CA HIS A 218 9.18 11.46 -20.13
C HIS A 218 8.32 11.98 -18.98
N ARG A 219 7.78 13.19 -19.16
CA ARG A 219 6.79 13.75 -18.24
C ARG A 219 5.55 12.85 -18.16
N ALA A 220 5.06 12.62 -16.94
CA ALA A 220 3.86 11.85 -16.67
C ALA A 220 2.79 12.72 -16.01
N ASP A 221 1.60 12.80 -16.60
CA ASP A 221 0.43 13.42 -15.96
C ASP A 221 -0.33 12.35 -15.18
N VAL A 222 -0.44 12.50 -13.86
CA VAL A 222 -0.94 11.46 -12.95
C VAL A 222 -2.13 11.93 -12.13
N GLU A 223 -2.97 10.97 -11.73
CA GLU A 223 -4.06 11.13 -10.76
C GLU A 223 -3.90 10.13 -9.62
N LEU A 224 -3.92 10.61 -8.37
CA LEU A 224 -3.84 9.79 -7.18
C LEU A 224 -5.24 9.32 -6.76
N PHE A 225 -5.36 8.02 -6.51
CA PHE A 225 -6.53 7.39 -5.92
C PHE A 225 -6.15 6.91 -4.52
N ALA A 226 -6.99 7.21 -3.54
CA ALA A 226 -6.85 6.73 -2.17
C ALA A 226 -8.23 6.33 -1.64
N VAL A 227 -8.29 5.18 -0.98
CA VAL A 227 -9.50 4.66 -0.34
C VAL A 227 -9.13 4.22 1.06
N ALA A 228 -9.82 4.76 2.06
CA ALA A 228 -9.75 4.27 3.43
C ALA A 228 -11.00 3.44 3.73
N GLU A 229 -10.81 2.26 4.33
CA GLU A 229 -11.88 1.34 4.73
C GLU A 229 -11.69 0.95 6.19
N ASP A 230 -12.76 1.01 6.97
CA ASP A 230 -12.75 0.56 8.37
C ASP A 230 -12.87 -0.96 8.47
N SER A 231 -12.88 -1.46 9.71
CA SER A 231 -12.94 -2.90 10.01
C SER A 231 -14.23 -3.59 9.54
N GLN A 232 -15.27 -2.81 9.22
CA GLN A 232 -16.54 -3.30 8.67
C GLN A 232 -16.62 -3.14 7.14
N GLY A 233 -15.56 -2.65 6.50
CA GLY A 233 -15.53 -2.37 5.06
C GLY A 233 -16.26 -1.08 4.68
N LYS A 234 -16.65 -0.24 5.64
CA LYS A 234 -17.27 1.06 5.36
C LYS A 234 -16.19 2.03 4.92
N ARG A 235 -16.45 2.72 3.80
CA ARG A 235 -15.53 3.70 3.24
C ARG A 235 -15.48 4.97 4.07
N VAL A 236 -14.26 5.41 4.37
CA VAL A 236 -13.97 6.71 4.97
C VAL A 236 -13.58 7.67 3.86
N GLU A 237 -14.21 8.84 3.86
CA GLU A 237 -13.98 9.89 2.87
C GLU A 237 -12.54 10.43 3.00
N CYS A 238 -11.85 10.47 1.86
CA CYS A 238 -10.45 10.90 1.77
C CYS A 238 -10.34 12.13 0.88
N GLU A 239 -9.71 13.18 1.39
CA GLU A 239 -9.32 14.36 0.64
C GLU A 239 -7.87 14.21 0.17
N ILE A 240 -7.59 14.51 -1.10
CA ILE A 240 -6.28 14.30 -1.71
C ILE A 240 -5.74 15.61 -2.28
N GLU A 241 -4.52 15.99 -1.87
CA GLU A 241 -3.85 17.22 -2.28
C GLU A 241 -2.39 16.97 -2.70
N PRO A 242 -1.99 17.22 -3.96
CA PRO A 242 -2.86 17.44 -5.11
C PRO A 242 -3.51 16.12 -5.56
N LYS A 243 -4.77 16.14 -6.00
CA LYS A 243 -5.40 14.93 -6.59
C LYS A 243 -4.76 14.55 -7.93
N GLN A 244 -4.36 15.56 -8.70
CA GLN A 244 -3.75 15.41 -10.03
C GLN A 244 -2.55 16.34 -10.15
N CYS A 245 -1.46 15.86 -10.74
CA CYS A 245 -0.30 16.69 -11.04
C CYS A 245 0.47 16.09 -12.22
N ALA A 246 1.43 16.87 -12.72
CA ALA A 246 2.44 16.35 -13.62
C ALA A 246 3.75 16.14 -12.88
N ILE A 247 4.44 15.05 -13.20
CA ILE A 247 5.75 14.71 -12.64
C ILE A 247 6.72 14.62 -13.81
N GLU A 248 7.73 15.48 -13.83
CA GLU A 248 8.77 15.45 -14.86
C GLU A 248 9.60 14.16 -14.77
N ALA A 249 10.40 13.91 -15.80
CA ALA A 249 11.28 12.74 -15.86
C ALA A 249 12.24 12.71 -14.66
N ASP A 250 12.37 11.54 -14.02
CA ASP A 250 13.20 11.32 -12.83
C ASP A 250 12.87 12.17 -11.59
N GLU A 251 11.76 12.93 -11.61
CA GLU A 251 11.32 13.78 -10.51
C GLU A 251 10.36 13.09 -9.54
N LYS A 252 10.09 13.80 -8.42
CA LYS A 252 9.20 13.36 -7.35
C LYS A 252 8.16 14.44 -7.05
N SER A 253 6.96 14.00 -6.72
CA SER A 253 5.86 14.86 -6.27
C SER A 253 5.27 14.32 -4.98
N GLU A 254 4.87 15.25 -4.10
CA GLU A 254 4.29 14.93 -2.80
C GLU A 254 2.77 14.99 -2.87
N PHE A 255 2.14 13.97 -2.29
CA PHE A 255 0.71 13.86 -2.18
C PHE A 255 0.34 13.73 -0.70
N VAL A 256 -0.66 14.49 -0.29
CA VAL A 256 -1.22 14.45 1.06
C VAL A 256 -2.61 13.87 0.98
N VAL A 257 -2.83 12.76 1.68
CA VAL A 257 -4.15 12.16 1.87
C VAL A 257 -4.62 12.53 3.27
N ARG A 258 -5.75 13.24 3.37
CA ARG A 258 -6.39 13.62 4.63
C ARG A 258 -7.71 12.90 4.78
N PHE A 259 -8.05 12.53 6.00
CA PHE A 259 -9.36 11.95 6.31
C PHE A 259 -9.75 12.23 7.75
N ASP A 260 -11.05 12.29 7.97
CA ASP A 260 -11.65 12.45 9.29
C ASP A 260 -12.39 11.17 9.66
N LEU A 261 -12.25 10.74 10.92
CA LEU A 261 -13.07 9.67 11.45
C LEU A 261 -14.34 10.27 12.03
N LYS A 262 -15.48 9.71 11.64
CA LYS A 262 -16.78 10.12 12.17
C LYS A 262 -17.00 9.48 13.53
N GLU A 263 -17.97 9.98 14.29
CA GLU A 263 -18.31 9.40 15.60
C GLU A 263 -18.96 8.01 15.48
N ASP A 264 -19.45 7.64 14.29
CA ASP A 264 -20.03 6.34 13.96
C ASP A 264 -19.05 5.40 13.23
N SER A 265 -17.75 5.73 13.19
CA SER A 265 -16.72 4.88 12.60
C SER A 265 -16.53 3.60 13.40
N ALA A 266 -16.35 2.47 12.71
CA ALA A 266 -16.12 1.20 13.38
C ALA A 266 -14.77 1.17 14.11
N ARG A 267 -14.73 0.45 15.24
CA ARG A 267 -13.49 0.17 16.00
C ARG A 267 -12.65 -0.89 15.28
N GLY A 268 -11.33 -0.87 15.47
CA GLY A 268 -10.40 -1.87 14.95
C GLY A 268 -9.57 -1.37 13.77
N ASN A 269 -9.14 -2.27 12.88
CA ASN A 269 -8.19 -1.91 11.82
C ASN A 269 -8.84 -0.98 10.77
N LEU A 270 -8.17 0.11 10.44
CA LEU A 270 -8.46 1.01 9.33
C LEU A 270 -7.34 0.83 8.31
N LYS A 271 -7.72 0.45 7.10
CA LYS A 271 -6.81 0.24 5.97
C LYS A 271 -6.94 1.41 5.00
N LEU A 272 -5.84 2.10 4.73
CA LEU A 272 -5.73 3.10 3.67
C LEU A 272 -4.93 2.50 2.51
N GLU A 273 -5.57 2.36 1.36
CA GLU A 273 -4.94 1.92 0.12
C GLU A 273 -4.85 3.08 -0.86
N ALA A 274 -3.66 3.30 -1.42
CA ALA A 274 -3.41 4.37 -2.37
C ALA A 274 -2.56 3.90 -3.55
N TYR A 275 -2.87 4.40 -4.74
CA TYR A 275 -2.09 4.21 -5.96
C TYR A 275 -2.37 5.38 -6.89
N PHE A 276 -1.41 5.75 -7.74
CA PHE A 276 -1.67 6.75 -8.76
C PHE A 276 -1.61 6.14 -10.16
N ARG A 277 -2.35 6.76 -11.07
CA ARG A 277 -2.53 6.33 -12.44
C ARG A 277 -2.18 7.47 -13.40
N GLU A 278 -1.44 7.15 -14.44
CA GLU A 278 -1.18 8.07 -15.55
C GLU A 278 -2.45 8.31 -16.36
N ARG A 279 -2.72 9.58 -16.67
CA ARG A 279 -3.92 10.02 -17.42
C ARG A 279 -3.75 9.86 -18.93
N ALA A 280 -2.52 9.75 -19.43
CA ALA A 280 -2.28 9.51 -20.85
C ALA A 280 -2.81 8.12 -21.26
N ILE A 281 -3.46 8.04 -22.41
CA ILE A 281 -4.07 6.81 -22.94
C ILE A 281 -2.96 5.92 -23.48
N TYR A 282 -2.32 5.13 -22.62
CA TYR A 282 -1.55 3.97 -23.08
C TYR A 282 -2.52 2.83 -23.38
N LEU A 283 -2.33 2.17 -24.52
CA LEU A 283 -3.14 1.05 -25.00
C LEU A 283 -3.12 -0.17 -24.05
N GLU A 284 -2.25 -0.19 -23.04
CA GLU A 284 -2.14 -1.25 -22.03
C GLU A 284 -2.37 -0.68 -20.62
N GLY A 285 -3.51 -1.03 -20.00
CA GLY A 285 -3.95 -0.47 -18.71
C GLY A 285 -3.08 -0.77 -17.49
N GLY A 286 -2.07 -1.65 -17.61
CA GLY A 286 -1.12 -1.99 -16.55
C GLY A 286 0.16 -1.13 -16.52
N LEU A 287 0.51 -0.45 -17.62
CA LEU A 287 1.78 0.28 -17.73
C LEU A 287 1.75 1.70 -17.12
N GLY A 288 0.56 2.25 -16.90
CA GLY A 288 0.36 3.58 -16.33
C GLY A 288 -0.08 3.58 -14.87
N ARG A 289 0.24 2.56 -14.08
CA ARG A 289 -0.13 2.49 -12.65
C ARG A 289 1.11 2.34 -11.79
N SER A 290 1.13 3.04 -10.65
CA SER A 290 2.13 2.81 -9.62
C SER A 290 1.90 1.49 -8.89
N ASN A 291 2.89 1.07 -8.11
CA ASN A 291 2.64 0.08 -7.06
C ASN A 291 1.57 0.60 -6.08
N PRO A 292 0.69 -0.27 -5.57
CA PRO A 292 -0.21 0.10 -4.50
C PRO A 292 0.56 0.24 -3.19
N VAL A 293 0.17 1.23 -2.39
CA VAL A 293 0.64 1.45 -1.03
C VAL A 293 -0.53 1.16 -0.10
N VAL A 294 -0.29 0.28 0.87
CA VAL A 294 -1.26 -0.06 1.92
C VAL A 294 -0.69 0.40 3.25
N LEU A 295 -1.47 1.21 3.97
CA LEU A 295 -1.20 1.68 5.32
C LEU A 295 -2.30 1.18 6.25
N GLU A 296 -1.92 0.77 7.45
CA GLU A 296 -2.86 0.27 8.46
C GLU A 296 -2.71 1.07 9.75
N THR A 297 -3.83 1.32 10.43
CA THR A 297 -3.88 1.98 11.75
C THR A 297 -5.05 1.42 12.55
N ASN A 298 -4.97 1.46 13.88
CA ASN A 298 -6.04 0.95 14.74
C ASN A 298 -6.94 2.08 15.26
N VAL A 299 -8.23 2.01 14.94
CA VAL A 299 -9.27 2.91 15.42
C VAL A 299 -9.72 2.49 16.81
N LYS A 300 -9.51 3.38 17.78
CA LYS A 300 -9.85 3.18 19.18
C LYS A 300 -10.97 4.10 19.62
N THR A 301 -11.73 3.66 20.62
CA THR A 301 -12.60 4.56 21.38
C THR A 301 -11.76 5.63 22.10
N PRO A 302 -12.15 6.91 22.01
CA PRO A 302 -11.43 7.99 22.67
C PRO A 302 -11.51 7.85 24.20
N MET A 303 -10.62 8.53 24.90
CA MET A 303 -10.70 8.65 26.37
C MET A 303 -12.09 9.17 26.78
N GLN A 304 -12.73 8.48 27.73
CA GLN A 304 -14.07 8.80 28.22
C GLN A 304 -14.11 8.60 29.73
N LEU A 305 -14.04 9.70 30.49
CA LEU A 305 -14.03 9.63 31.96
C LEU A 305 -15.45 9.67 32.53
N GLU A 306 -15.77 8.66 33.33
CA GLU A 306 -17.03 8.49 34.02
C GLU A 306 -16.82 8.65 35.51
N TYR A 307 -17.48 9.65 36.08
CA TYR A 307 -17.44 9.88 37.53
C TYR A 307 -18.05 8.70 38.30
N ILE A 308 -17.31 8.20 39.30
CA ILE A 308 -17.79 7.19 40.23
C ILE A 308 -18.67 7.89 41.27
N LYS A 309 -19.97 7.59 41.31
CA LYS A 309 -20.93 8.18 42.25
C LYS A 309 -20.51 7.95 43.69
N GLY A 310 -20.69 8.95 44.56
CA GLY A 310 -20.35 8.89 45.98
C GLY A 310 -18.84 8.88 46.28
N SER A 311 -17.98 9.18 45.31
CA SER A 311 -16.51 9.13 45.48
C SER A 311 -15.87 10.49 45.80
N ALA A 312 -16.68 11.52 46.04
CA ALA A 312 -16.14 12.84 46.35
C ALA A 312 -15.60 12.88 47.79
N GLU A 313 -14.31 13.14 47.94
CA GLU A 313 -13.65 13.31 49.24
C GLU A 313 -13.24 14.77 49.40
N PHE A 314 -13.73 15.41 50.47
CA PHE A 314 -13.37 16.77 50.84
C PHE A 314 -12.38 16.72 51.99
N SER A 315 -11.25 17.41 51.84
CA SER A 315 -10.20 17.47 52.86
C SER A 315 -9.65 18.88 52.98
N GLU A 316 -8.93 19.15 54.05
CA GLU A 316 -8.14 20.40 54.21
C GLU A 316 -7.09 20.59 53.10
N LYS A 317 -6.79 19.56 52.31
CA LYS A 317 -5.85 19.59 51.20
C LYS A 317 -6.52 19.79 49.83
N GLY A 318 -7.85 19.92 49.81
CA GLY A 318 -8.66 20.11 48.60
C GLY A 318 -9.67 18.99 48.37
N ILE A 319 -10.17 18.92 47.13
CA ILE A 319 -11.23 18.01 46.68
C ILE A 319 -10.60 16.86 45.89
N SER A 320 -10.95 15.61 46.22
CA SER A 320 -10.58 14.44 45.42
C SER A 320 -11.81 13.80 44.80
N LEU A 321 -11.71 13.43 43.52
CA LEU A 321 -12.78 12.77 42.77
C LEU A 321 -12.23 11.52 42.09
N LEU A 322 -13.01 10.43 42.06
CA LEU A 322 -12.66 9.22 41.33
C LEU A 322 -13.41 9.13 40.00
N PHE A 323 -12.67 8.70 38.97
CA PHE A 323 -13.20 8.47 37.63
C PHE A 323 -12.76 7.10 37.11
N ASP A 324 -13.58 6.49 36.27
CA ASP A 324 -13.20 5.37 35.42
C ASP A 324 -13.03 5.87 33.98
N ASN A 325 -12.01 5.40 33.27
CA ASN A 325 -11.90 5.60 31.82
C ASN A 325 -12.56 4.42 31.12
N SER A 326 -13.70 4.63 30.47
CA SER A 326 -14.38 3.60 29.66
C SER A 326 -13.80 3.47 28.23
N GLY A 327 -12.93 4.41 27.83
CA GLY A 327 -12.27 4.42 26.53
C GLY A 327 -11.03 3.51 26.43
N GLU A 328 -10.79 2.97 25.24
CA GLU A 328 -9.56 2.24 24.88
C GLU A 328 -8.32 3.12 24.89
N SER A 329 -8.52 4.40 24.57
CA SER A 329 -7.43 5.35 24.52
C SER A 329 -7.23 5.98 25.89
N GLY A 330 -5.96 6.05 26.29
CA GLY A 330 -5.55 6.84 27.45
C GLY A 330 -5.46 8.32 27.10
N GLY A 331 -4.87 9.10 27.98
CA GLY A 331 -4.65 10.52 27.72
C GLY A 331 -3.92 11.22 28.83
N ILE A 332 -3.82 12.53 28.68
CA ILE A 332 -3.25 13.42 29.68
C ILE A 332 -4.28 14.51 29.99
N LEU A 333 -4.70 14.56 31.24
CA LEU A 333 -5.50 15.66 31.77
C LEU A 333 -4.59 16.83 32.13
N SER A 334 -5.07 18.02 31.77
CA SER A 334 -4.40 19.29 31.99
C SER A 334 -4.68 19.84 33.38
N VAL A 335 -3.71 20.57 33.94
CA VAL A 335 -3.88 21.41 35.16
C VAL A 335 -4.93 22.51 34.99
N LYS A 336 -5.35 22.80 33.74
CA LYS A 336 -6.48 23.68 33.44
C LYS A 336 -7.84 23.05 33.76
N SER A 337 -7.87 21.75 34.07
CA SER A 337 -9.07 21.11 34.60
C SER A 337 -9.41 21.73 35.95
N LYS A 338 -10.70 21.98 36.20
CA LYS A 338 -11.16 22.69 37.38
C LYS A 338 -12.44 22.09 37.95
N VAL A 339 -12.60 22.28 39.25
CA VAL A 339 -13.85 22.06 39.97
C VAL A 339 -14.34 23.41 40.50
N GLU A 340 -15.65 23.60 40.50
CA GLU A 340 -16.30 24.80 41.00
C GLU A 340 -17.37 24.42 42.03
N CYS A 341 -17.26 25.03 43.21
CA CYS A 341 -18.10 24.81 44.38
C CYS A 341 -18.56 26.17 44.92
N LYS A 342 -19.88 26.44 44.95
CA LYS A 342 -20.46 27.67 45.54
C LYS A 342 -19.78 29.00 45.12
N GLY A 343 -19.33 29.09 43.86
CA GLY A 343 -18.70 30.31 43.30
C GLY A 343 -17.17 30.36 43.41
N GLU A 344 -16.56 29.39 44.09
CA GLU A 344 -15.11 29.23 44.17
C GLU A 344 -14.63 28.11 43.25
N SER A 345 -13.42 28.25 42.70
CA SER A 345 -12.85 27.28 41.78
C SER A 345 -11.49 26.78 42.22
N ALA A 346 -11.28 25.48 42.14
CA ALA A 346 -9.98 24.85 42.35
C ALA A 346 -9.52 24.13 41.07
N ASN A 347 -8.25 24.30 40.73
CA ASN A 347 -7.63 23.63 39.59
C ASN A 347 -7.08 22.27 39.99
N LEU A 348 -6.94 21.37 39.01
CA LEU A 348 -6.24 20.10 39.17
C LEU A 348 -4.78 20.38 39.55
N LYS A 349 -4.31 19.78 40.65
CA LYS A 349 -2.98 20.09 41.21
C LYS A 349 -1.86 19.82 40.22
N GLU A 350 -1.96 18.70 39.49
CA GLU A 350 -0.92 18.23 38.60
C GLU A 350 -1.52 17.62 37.33
N LYS A 351 -0.72 17.54 36.27
CA LYS A 351 -1.12 16.79 35.06
C LYS A 351 -1.30 15.32 35.43
N LYS A 352 -2.42 14.73 35.03
CA LYS A 352 -2.69 13.31 35.27
C LYS A 352 -2.62 12.53 33.96
N SER A 353 -1.74 11.54 33.88
CA SER A 353 -1.78 10.53 32.83
C SER A 353 -2.81 9.48 33.17
N VAL A 354 -3.62 9.12 32.18
CA VAL A 354 -4.68 8.13 32.25
C VAL A 354 -4.39 7.05 31.21
N LYS A 355 -4.49 5.78 31.59
CA LYS A 355 -4.40 4.64 30.69
C LYS A 355 -5.77 4.28 30.12
N GLY A 356 -5.77 3.58 28.98
CA GLY A 356 -7.00 2.99 28.43
C GLY A 356 -7.61 2.00 29.42
N TYR A 357 -8.93 2.04 29.58
CA TYR A 357 -9.67 1.19 30.52
C TYR A 357 -9.21 1.27 31.99
N GLU A 358 -8.57 2.37 32.40
CA GLU A 358 -8.13 2.55 33.78
C GLU A 358 -9.32 2.82 34.70
N LYS A 359 -9.35 2.14 35.85
CA LYS A 359 -10.39 2.32 36.88
C LYS A 359 -9.84 3.06 38.10
N ASN A 360 -10.72 3.68 38.87
CA ASN A 360 -10.41 4.35 40.14
C ASN A 360 -9.32 5.44 40.00
N ILE A 361 -9.39 6.22 38.93
CA ILE A 361 -8.48 7.33 38.67
C ILE A 361 -8.77 8.43 39.67
N LYS A 362 -7.88 8.59 40.66
CA LYS A 362 -7.94 9.68 41.64
C LYS A 362 -7.41 10.98 41.02
N LEU A 363 -8.30 11.97 40.94
CA LEU A 363 -7.99 13.35 40.55
C LEU A 363 -8.07 14.26 41.77
N GLU A 364 -6.96 14.93 42.08
CA GLU A 364 -6.87 15.87 43.19
C GLU A 364 -6.89 17.31 42.70
N PHE A 365 -7.84 18.07 43.21
CA PHE A 365 -7.97 19.49 42.99
C PHE A 365 -7.44 20.24 44.21
N GLY A 366 -6.97 21.46 43.99
CA GLY A 366 -6.52 22.34 45.06
C GLY A 366 -7.64 22.73 46.04
N LEU A 367 -7.32 23.64 46.93
CA LEU A 367 -8.25 24.17 47.92
C LEU A 367 -9.34 25.02 47.25
N ALA A 368 -10.60 24.60 47.39
CA ALA A 368 -11.76 25.50 47.36
C ALA A 368 -12.12 25.77 48.83
N ALA A 369 -12.32 27.02 49.23
CA ALA A 369 -12.57 27.41 50.62
C ALA A 369 -13.98 26.99 51.13
N GLY A 370 -14.83 26.40 50.29
CA GLY A 370 -16.06 25.72 50.69
C GLY A 370 -15.87 24.23 50.99
N THR A 371 -15.86 23.88 52.28
CA THR A 371 -15.70 22.48 52.76
C THR A 371 -16.92 21.58 52.57
N ASN A 372 -18.10 22.12 52.22
CA ASN A 372 -19.31 21.34 51.92
C ASN A 372 -20.15 22.03 50.82
N ALA A 373 -20.25 21.40 49.65
CA ALA A 373 -21.01 21.92 48.51
C ALA A 373 -22.09 20.92 48.07
N ASP A 374 -23.35 21.39 47.99
CA ASP A 374 -24.51 20.59 47.55
C ASP A 374 -24.41 20.16 46.07
N ALA A 375 -23.53 20.82 45.31
CA ALA A 375 -23.19 20.46 43.94
C ALA A 375 -21.75 20.88 43.61
N VAL A 376 -21.05 20.02 42.86
CA VAL A 376 -19.72 20.28 42.31
C VAL A 376 -19.81 20.31 40.79
N LYS A 377 -19.43 21.42 40.16
CA LYS A 377 -19.26 21.48 38.71
C LYS A 377 -17.84 21.09 38.35
N VAL A 378 -17.67 20.07 37.53
CA VAL A 378 -16.37 19.58 37.07
C VAL A 378 -16.19 19.92 35.60
N LEU A 379 -15.04 20.53 35.29
CA LEU A 379 -14.53 20.71 33.94
C LEU A 379 -13.20 19.97 33.83
N LEU A 380 -13.16 18.85 33.10
CA LEU A 380 -11.92 18.17 32.77
C LEU A 380 -11.51 18.54 31.34
N LEU A 381 -10.25 18.95 31.18
CA LEU A 381 -9.64 19.27 29.90
C LEU A 381 -8.39 18.43 29.72
N GLY A 382 -8.19 17.89 28.53
CA GLY A 382 -7.03 17.06 28.24
C GLY A 382 -6.86 16.78 26.76
N VAL A 383 -5.92 15.89 26.47
CA VAL A 383 -5.71 15.34 25.14
C VAL A 383 -5.58 13.84 25.28
N ASP A 384 -6.30 13.11 24.44
CA ASP A 384 -6.18 11.67 24.26
C ASP A 384 -4.76 11.32 23.77
N ALA A 385 -4.25 10.13 24.11
CA ALA A 385 -3.00 9.57 23.59
C ALA A 385 -2.90 9.61 22.06
N ASN A 386 -4.02 9.58 21.34
CA ASN A 386 -4.05 9.68 19.87
C ASN A 386 -4.14 11.13 19.34
N GLY A 387 -4.18 12.13 20.23
CA GLY A 387 -4.21 13.55 19.88
C GLY A 387 -5.61 14.19 19.78
N LYS A 388 -6.70 13.42 20.01
CA LYS A 388 -8.06 13.98 20.09
C LYS A 388 -8.18 14.84 21.34
N GLU A 389 -8.70 16.06 21.21
CA GLU A 389 -8.98 16.91 22.37
C GLU A 389 -10.06 16.29 23.25
N TYR A 390 -9.87 16.37 24.57
CA TYR A 390 -10.81 15.86 25.55
C TYR A 390 -11.41 17.00 26.37
N ARG A 391 -12.74 17.01 26.46
CA ARG A 391 -13.48 17.95 27.29
C ARG A 391 -14.68 17.26 27.93
N LEU A 392 -14.72 17.25 29.26
CA LEU A 392 -15.87 16.82 30.04
C LEU A 392 -16.39 18.01 30.86
N VAL A 393 -17.70 18.26 30.77
CA VAL A 393 -18.41 19.18 31.65
C VAL A 393 -19.50 18.39 32.36
N LYS A 394 -19.41 18.25 33.68
CA LYS A 394 -20.36 17.47 34.46
C LYS A 394 -20.71 18.21 35.75
N THR A 395 -21.99 18.21 36.11
CA THR A 395 -22.44 18.68 37.43
C THR A 395 -22.75 17.47 38.28
N ILE A 396 -22.04 17.33 39.39
CA ILE A 396 -22.23 16.27 40.37
C ILE A 396 -23.14 16.85 41.45
N LYS A 397 -24.37 16.32 41.55
CA LYS A 397 -25.37 16.70 42.55
C LYS A 397 -25.42 15.60 43.59
N GLU A 398 -24.55 15.67 44.59
CA GLU A 398 -24.58 14.75 45.72
C GLU A 398 -24.36 15.58 46.98
N LYS A 399 -25.12 15.27 48.04
CA LYS A 399 -24.74 15.67 49.40
C LYS A 399 -23.43 14.93 49.69
N ALA A 400 -22.32 15.64 49.58
CA ALA A 400 -21.08 15.20 50.18
C ALA A 400 -21.03 15.69 51.63
#